data_AF-A0AA38IEU7-F1
#
_entry.id   AF-A0AA38IEU7-F1
#
_cell.length_a   1.000
_cell.length_b   1.000
_cell.length_c   1.000
_cell.angle_alpha   90.00
_cell.angle_beta   90.00
_cell.angle_gamma   90.00
#
_symmetry.space_group_name_H-M   'P 1'
#
loop_
_entity.id
_entity.type
_entity.pdbx_description
1 polymer ?
#
loop_
_entity_poly.entity_id
_entity_poly.type
_entity_poly.pdbx_seq_one_letter_code
_entity_poly.pdbx_strand_id
1 'polypeptide(L)'
;MAIKCGKCSRVIGKNDDYISCRHCLNNAHLSCGGVTTDAYHTMEREGTLASWKCSVCVKKNIPQADVGTQASGPPFYDSELLVNSSQTLENLIDSIVGLCLTFYY
;
A
#
# COMPACT_ATOMS: atom_id res chain seq x y z
N MET A 1 8.60 29.15 6.81
CA MET A 1 9.30 27.89 6.48
C MET A 1 8.59 27.23 5.31
N ALA A 2 9.32 26.67 4.36
CA ALA A 2 8.75 25.95 3.22
C ALA A 2 8.98 24.44 3.42
N ILE A 3 7.92 23.65 3.31
CA ILE A 3 8.00 22.18 3.43
C ILE A 3 8.33 21.61 2.05
N LYS A 4 9.31 20.70 1.96
CA LYS A 4 9.67 20.01 0.71
C LYS A 4 9.16 18.58 0.72
N CYS A 5 8.70 18.11 -0.43
CA CYS A 5 8.34 16.72 -0.61
C CYS A 5 9.59 15.85 -0.70
N GLY A 6 9.68 14.82 0.15
CA GLY A 6 10.78 13.86 0.17
C GLY A 6 10.87 12.92 -1.04
N LYS A 7 9.87 12.93 -1.94
CA LYS A 7 9.86 12.09 -3.15
C LYS A 7 10.22 12.85 -4.43
N CYS A 8 9.60 14.02 -4.66
CA CYS A 8 9.83 14.80 -5.88
C CYS A 8 10.67 16.06 -5.64
N SER A 9 11.10 16.32 -4.40
CA SER A 9 11.92 17.47 -4.00
C SER A 9 11.32 18.85 -4.25
N ARG A 10 10.09 18.93 -4.77
CA ARG A 10 9.33 20.17 -4.93
C ARG A 10 8.79 20.66 -3.58
N VAL A 11 8.62 21.97 -3.48
CA VAL A 11 7.98 22.61 -2.33
C VAL A 11 6.50 22.24 -2.33
N ILE A 12 5.99 21.84 -1.17
CA ILE A 12 4.56 21.62 -0.93
C ILE A 12 3.94 22.99 -0.72
N GLY A 13 2.98 23.35 -1.57
CA GLY A 13 2.25 24.60 -1.49
C GLY A 13 1.39 24.67 -0.23
N LYS A 14 0.97 25.88 0.15
CA LYS A 14 0.12 26.08 1.34
C LYS A 14 -1.24 25.38 1.24
N ASN A 15 -1.71 25.17 0.02
CA ASN A 15 -3.00 24.56 -0.29
C ASN A 15 -2.84 23.12 -0.83
N ASP A 16 -1.61 22.59 -0.86
CA ASP A 16 -1.37 21.24 -1.33
C ASP A 16 -1.56 20.27 -0.17
N ASP A 17 -2.37 19.23 -0.39
CA ASP A 17 -2.51 18.16 0.57
C ASP A 17 -1.22 17.33 0.65
N TYR A 18 -0.77 17.09 1.87
CA TYR A 18 0.42 16.32 2.14
C TYR A 18 0.24 15.38 3.32
N ILE A 19 1.10 14.38 3.39
CA ILE A 19 1.13 13.38 4.45
C ILE A 19 2.56 13.22 4.97
N SER A 20 2.69 13.01 6.28
CA SER A 20 3.97 12.87 6.97
C SER A 20 4.20 11.43 7.38
N CYS A 21 5.36 10.89 7.04
CA CYS A 21 5.72 9.52 7.43
C CYS A 21 5.99 9.47 8.95
N ARG A 22 5.32 8.57 9.67
CA ARG A 22 5.53 8.39 11.11
C ARG A 22 6.98 8.06 11.48
N HIS A 23 7.70 7.38 10.59
CA HIS A 23 9.02 6.82 10.91
C HIS A 23 10.18 7.76 10.56
N CYS A 24 10.17 8.33 9.36
CA CYS A 24 11.26 9.21 8.90
C CYS A 24 10.91 10.70 8.95
N LEU A 25 9.68 11.05 9.35
CA LEU A 25 9.16 12.42 9.45
C LEU A 25 9.23 13.23 8.15
N ASN A 26 9.52 12.58 7.02
CA ASN A 26 9.49 13.22 5.72
C ASN A 26 8.04 13.44 5.27
N ASN A 27 7.82 14.62 4.70
CA ASN A 27 6.55 15.02 4.12
C ASN A 27 6.50 14.64 2.64
N ALA A 28 5.33 14.28 2.13
CA ALA A 28 5.11 14.08 0.72
C ALA A 28 3.74 14.60 0.31
N HIS A 29 3.62 15.15 -0.90
CA HIS A 29 2.32 15.35 -1.52
C HIS A 29 1.53 14.03 -1.49
N LEU A 30 0.20 14.07 -1.33
CA LEU A 30 -0.62 12.85 -1.34
C LEU A 30 -0.36 11.98 -2.58
N SER A 31 -0.34 12.61 -3.76
CA SER A 31 -0.04 11.94 -5.03
C SER A 31 1.36 11.30 -5.07
N CYS A 32 2.35 11.97 -4.47
CA CYS A 32 3.70 11.43 -4.34
C CYS A 32 3.73 10.25 -3.35
N GLY A 33 2.97 10.33 -2.27
CA GLY A 33 2.78 9.26 -1.29
C GLY A 33 2.03 8.05 -1.84
N GLY A 34 1.36 8.18 -2.99
CA GLY A 34 0.49 7.15 -3.54
C GLY A 34 -0.82 7.00 -2.76
N VAL A 35 -1.26 8.07 -2.11
CA VAL A 35 -2.50 8.12 -1.33
C VAL A 35 -3.54 8.90 -2.12
N THR A 36 -4.71 8.32 -2.33
CA THR A 36 -5.84 9.03 -2.93
C THR A 36 -6.50 9.95 -1.90
N THR A 37 -7.18 11.00 -2.36
CA THR A 37 -7.89 11.94 -1.49
C THR A 37 -8.92 11.24 -0.61
N ASP A 38 -9.67 10.27 -1.15
CA ASP A 38 -10.65 9.49 -0.38
C ASP A 38 -10.01 8.65 0.72
N ALA A 39 -8.87 8.01 0.41
CA ALA A 39 -8.12 7.24 1.41
C ALA A 39 -7.55 8.16 2.50
N TYR A 40 -7.09 9.36 2.14
CA TYR A 40 -6.63 10.36 3.09
C TYR A 40 -7.74 10.79 4.05
N HIS A 41 -8.91 11.15 3.54
CA HIS A 41 -10.05 11.53 4.40
C HIS A 41 -10.56 10.37 5.26
N THR A 42 -10.48 9.14 4.76
CA THR A 42 -10.80 7.94 5.56
C THR A 42 -9.82 7.81 6.72
N MET A 43 -8.51 7.90 6.44
CA MET A 43 -7.48 7.84 7.49
C MET A 43 -7.59 8.99 8.50
N GLU A 44 -7.99 10.18 8.05
CA GLU A 44 -8.22 11.32 8.91
C GLU A 44 -9.41 11.08 9.85
N ARG A 45 -10.54 10.62 9.32
CA ARG A 45 -11.75 10.29 10.08
C ARG A 45 -11.50 9.18 11.10
N GLU A 46 -10.73 8.17 10.72
CA GLU A 46 -10.39 7.04 11.59
C GLU A 46 -9.23 7.35 12.56
N GLY A 47 -8.57 8.51 12.43
CA GLY A 47 -7.41 8.86 13.24
C GLY A 47 -6.16 8.02 12.94
N THR A 48 -6.09 7.37 11.78
CA THR A 48 -5.01 6.47 11.39
C THR A 48 -3.90 7.15 10.59
N LEU A 49 -4.00 8.46 10.29
CA LEU A 49 -2.93 9.24 9.63
C LEU A 49 -1.57 9.10 10.33
N ALA A 50 -1.56 9.09 11.67
CA ALA A 50 -0.35 8.94 12.47
C ALA A 50 0.32 7.55 12.35
N SER A 51 -0.32 6.59 11.68
CA SER A 51 0.23 5.25 11.42
C SER A 51 0.86 5.12 10.03
N TRP A 52 0.65 6.10 9.13
CA TRP A 52 1.12 6.02 7.76
C TRP A 52 2.65 6.00 7.66
N LYS A 53 3.15 5.16 6.74
CA LYS A 53 4.58 4.99 6.45
C LYS A 53 4.82 5.17 4.96
N CYS A 54 5.86 5.91 4.60
CA CYS A 54 6.26 6.05 3.20
C CYS A 54 6.84 4.74 2.65
N SER A 55 6.82 4.58 1.32
CA SER A 55 7.28 3.36 0.63
C SER A 55 8.72 2.97 0.98
N VAL A 56 9.61 3.93 1.27
CA VAL A 56 10.99 3.67 1.71
C VAL A 56 11.01 3.02 3.09
N CYS A 57 10.22 3.54 4.03
CA CYS A 57 10.15 3.00 5.39
C CYS A 57 9.42 1.66 5.45
N VAL A 58 8.45 1.42 4.56
CA VAL A 58 7.80 0.12 4.43
C VAL A 58 8.82 -0.93 3.96
N LYS A 59 9.59 -0.65 2.91
CA LYS A 59 10.61 -1.59 2.39
C LYS A 59 11.70 -1.95 3.41
N LYS A 60 12.15 -0.98 4.22
CA LYS A 60 13.17 -1.21 5.26
C LYS A 60 12.69 -2.07 6.44
N ASN A 61 11.38 -2.14 6.68
CA ASN A 61 10.80 -2.93 7.77
C ASN A 61 10.35 -4.32 7.33
N ILE A 62 10.68 -4.74 6.10
CA ILE A 62 10.57 -6.14 5.73
C ILE A 62 11.79 -6.80 6.36
N PRO A 63 11.65 -7.62 7.42
CA PRO A 63 12.77 -8.46 7.83
C PRO A 63 13.19 -9.23 6.58
N GLN A 64 14.41 -9.00 6.10
CA GLN A 64 15.01 -9.98 5.21
C GLN A 64 14.96 -11.26 6.00
N ALA A 65 14.11 -12.20 5.59
CA ALA A 65 14.15 -13.54 6.11
C ALA A 65 15.62 -13.95 6.01
N ASP A 66 16.22 -14.19 7.17
CA ASP A 66 17.59 -14.61 7.33
C ASP A 66 17.72 -15.94 6.57
N VAL A 67 18.08 -15.87 5.29
CA VAL A 67 18.51 -17.04 4.53
C VAL A 67 19.90 -17.35 5.07
N GLY A 68 19.90 -18.04 6.20
CA GLY A 68 21.09 -18.56 6.81
C GLY A 68 21.82 -19.47 5.83
N THR A 69 23.03 -19.06 5.47
CA THR A 69 24.23 -19.90 5.53
C THR A 69 24.47 -20.94 4.40
N GLN A 70 25.55 -20.64 3.66
CA GLN A 70 26.51 -21.53 2.99
C GLN A 70 26.08 -22.27 1.71
N ALA A 71 26.61 -21.86 0.56
CA ALA A 71 27.92 -22.31 0.06
C ALA A 71 28.08 -21.82 -1.39
N SER A 72 29.31 -21.48 -1.75
CA SER A 72 29.76 -21.29 -3.14
C SER A 72 29.49 -22.55 -3.97
N GLY A 73 28.43 -22.51 -4.78
CA GLY A 73 28.12 -23.47 -5.83
C GLY A 73 27.50 -22.74 -7.03
N PRO A 74 27.73 -23.19 -8.27
CA PRO A 74 27.29 -22.49 -9.48
C PRO A 74 25.76 -22.45 -9.59
N PRO A 75 25.20 -21.51 -10.38
CA PRO A 75 23.78 -21.21 -10.38
C PRO A 75 23.01 -22.36 -11.04
N PHE A 76 22.30 -23.15 -10.23
CA PHE A 76 21.17 -23.92 -10.73
C PHE A 76 19.94 -23.04 -10.68
N TYR A 77 19.40 -22.79 -11.87
CA TYR A 77 18.09 -22.20 -12.09
C TYR A 77 17.04 -23.12 -11.47
N ASP A 78 16.09 -22.55 -10.73
CA ASP A 78 14.76 -23.14 -10.65
C ASP A 78 13.74 -22.00 -10.73
N SER A 79 13.09 -21.94 -11.88
CA SER A 79 12.14 -20.91 -12.27
C SER A 79 10.72 -21.43 -12.09
N GLU A 80 10.31 -21.85 -10.90
CA GLU A 80 8.93 -22.27 -10.66
C GLU A 80 8.53 -21.98 -9.21
N LEU A 81 7.77 -20.90 -8.99
CA LEU A 81 6.66 -20.80 -8.03
C LEU A 81 6.25 -19.34 -7.78
N LEU A 82 5.54 -18.74 -8.75
CA LEU A 82 4.52 -17.73 -8.47
C LEU A 82 3.33 -17.98 -9.41
N VAL A 83 2.77 -19.18 -9.28
CA VAL A 83 1.45 -19.53 -9.81
C VAL A 83 0.43 -19.31 -8.70
N ASN A 84 -0.63 -18.58 -9.05
CA ASN A 84 -1.93 -18.49 -8.40
C ASN A 84 -2.04 -17.78 -7.05
N SER A 85 -2.38 -16.49 -7.12
CA SER A 85 -3.23 -15.84 -6.11
C SER A 85 -4.23 -14.92 -6.80
N SER A 86 -5.10 -15.49 -7.65
CA SER A 86 -6.18 -14.76 -8.33
C SER A 86 -7.54 -15.46 -8.25
N GLN A 87 -7.81 -16.21 -7.19
CA GLN A 87 -9.11 -16.84 -6.95
C GLN A 87 -9.63 -16.50 -5.56
N THR A 88 -10.26 -15.33 -5.43
CA THR A 88 -11.23 -15.06 -4.34
C THR A 88 -12.16 -13.89 -4.65
N LEU A 89 -12.57 -13.68 -5.90
CA LEU A 89 -13.55 -12.64 -6.27
C LEU A 89 -14.70 -13.09 -7.17
N GLU A 90 -14.91 -14.40 -7.39
CA GLU A 90 -16.06 -14.88 -8.18
C GLU A 90 -17.19 -15.49 -7.32
N ASN A 91 -16.94 -15.82 -6.04
CA ASN A 91 -17.95 -16.48 -5.18
C ASN A 91 -18.90 -15.53 -4.43
N LEU A 92 -18.89 -14.22 -4.71
CA LEU A 92 -19.78 -13.24 -4.05
C LEU A 92 -20.92 -12.72 -4.95
N ILE A 93 -20.90 -13.02 -6.25
CA ILE A 93 -21.89 -12.50 -7.21
C ILE A 93 -23.13 -13.42 -7.30
N ASP A 94 -22.99 -14.74 -7.14
CA ASP A 94 -24.13 -15.66 -7.22
C ASP A 94 -25.11 -15.57 -6.04
N SER A 95 -24.73 -14.96 -4.92
CA SER A 95 -25.61 -14.85 -3.75
C SER A 95 -26.59 -13.66 -3.80
N ILE A 96 -26.43 -12.73 -4.75
CA ILE A 96 -27.31 -11.55 -4.88
C ILE A 96 -28.44 -11.79 -5.88
N VAL A 97 -28.23 -12.62 -6.91
CA VAL A 97 -29.26 -12.89 -7.93
C VAL A 97 -30.39 -13.79 -7.39
N GLY A 98 -30.12 -14.61 -6.37
CA GLY A 98 -31.11 -15.50 -5.75
C GLY A 98 -32.18 -14.82 -4.86
N LEU A 99 -32.00 -13.56 -4.47
CA LEU A 99 -32.93 -12.85 -3.59
C LEU A 99 -33.93 -11.93 -4.33
N CYS A 100 -33.79 -11.76 -5.65
CA CYS A 100 -34.72 -10.95 -6.43
C CYS A 100 -35.93 -11.71 -7.01
N LEU A 101 -35.96 -13.05 -6.94
CA LEU A 101 -37.04 -13.85 -7.55
C LEU A 101 -38.16 -14.30 -6.60
N THR A 102 -38.12 -13.95 -5.32
CA THR A 102 -39.19 -14.29 -4.35
C THR A 102 -40.19 -13.17 -4.07
N PHE A 103 -40.11 -12.03 -4.78
CA PHE A 103 -41.09 -10.93 -4.65
C PHE A 103 -42.09 -10.82 -5.82
N TYR A 104 -42.05 -11.76 -6.76
CA TYR A 104 -43.05 -11.88 -7.82
C TYR A 104 -43.54 -13.32 -7.90
N TYR A 105 -44.29 -13.77 -6.90
CA TYR A 105 -45.45 -14.67 -7.07
C TYR A 105 -46.26 -14.74 -5.78
#